data_AF-A0A930AY61-F1
#
_entry.id   AF-A0A930AY61-F1
#
_cell.length_a   1.000
_cell.length_b   1.000
_cell.length_c   1.000
_cell.angle_alpha   90.00
_cell.angle_beta   90.00
_cell.angle_gamma   90.00
#
_symmetry.space_group_name_H-M   'P 1'
#
loop_
_entity.id
_entity.type
_entity.pdbx_description
1 polymer ?
#
loop_
_entity_poly.entity_id
_entity_poly.type
_entity_poly.pdbx_seq_one_letter_code
_entity_poly.pdbx_strand_id
1 'polypeptide(L)' 'MSTRILITGAGSYIGEKAKIYLTEKYGYQIDTIPTQNYEPKKEDFIGYDVVYNVAGIAHIKETDENRQLYYAVNR' A
#
# COMPACT_ATOMS: atom_id res chain seq x y z
N MET A 1 9.87 -20.23 -7.95
CA MET A 1 8.55 -19.63 -7.69
C MET A 1 8.71 -18.12 -7.85
N SER A 2 7.76 -17.41 -8.45
CA SER A 2 7.81 -15.94 -8.53
C SER A 2 7.21 -15.36 -7.27
N THR A 3 7.88 -14.38 -6.65
CA THR A 3 7.41 -13.68 -5.44
C THR A 3 6.09 -12.97 -5.73
N ARG A 4 5.09 -13.19 -4.89
CA ARG A 4 3.78 -12.51 -4.94
C ARG A 4 3.72 -11.39 -3.92
N ILE A 5 3.41 -10.18 -4.39
CA ILE A 5 3.34 -8.97 -3.58
C ILE A 5 1.95 -8.36 -3.70
N LEU A 6 1.34 -8.02 -2.57
CA LEU A 6 0.14 -7.19 -2.51
C LEU A 6 0.52 -5.77 -2.12
N ILE A 7 0.16 -4.77 -2.92
CA ILE A 7 0.33 -3.36 -2.57
C ILE A 7 -1.01 -2.75 -2.14
N THR A 8 -1.07 -2.15 -0.94
CA THR A 8 -2.26 -1.40 -0.48
C THR A 8 -2.11 0.08 -0.83
N GLY A 9 -3.16 0.68 -1.40
CA GLY A 9 -3.14 2.04 -1.92
C GLY A 9 -3.11 2.07 -3.45
N ALA A 10 -3.94 1.26 -4.09
CA ALA A 10 -4.12 1.22 -5.54
C ALA A 10 -4.30 2.62 -6.14
N GLY A 11 -3.61 2.91 -7.25
CA GLY A 11 -3.63 4.21 -7.91
C GLY A 11 -2.78 5.30 -7.24
N SER A 12 -2.10 5.01 -6.12
CA SER A 12 -1.15 5.95 -5.51
C SER A 12 0.14 6.04 -6.31
N TYR A 13 0.77 7.22 -6.31
CA TYR A 13 2.01 7.46 -7.05
C TYR A 13 3.12 6.47 -6.67
N ILE A 14 3.38 6.28 -5.38
CA ILE A 14 4.43 5.38 -4.90
C ILE A 14 4.10 3.92 -5.23
N GLY A 15 2.85 3.50 -5.05
CA GLY A 15 2.40 2.14 -5.37
C GLY A 15 2.58 1.79 -6.84
N GLU A 16 2.14 2.67 -7.75
CA GLU A 16 2.26 2.44 -9.20
C GLU A 16 3.73 2.44 -9.66
N LYS A 17 4.56 3.35 -9.14
CA LYS A 17 6.00 3.35 -9.48
C LYS A 17 6.73 2.12 -8.96
N ALA A 18 6.42 1.69 -7.73
CA ALA A 18 6.99 0.47 -7.17
C ALA A 18 6.56 -0.77 -7.97
N LYS A 19 5.27 -0.87 -8.33
CA LYS A 19 4.74 -1.96 -9.16
C LYS A 19 5.50 -2.09 -10.48
N ILE A 20 5.64 -0.99 -11.23
CA ILE A 20 6.38 -0.98 -12.50
C ILE A 20 7.82 -1.46 -12.29
N TYR A 21 8.56 -0.83 -11.39
CA TYR A 21 9.96 -1.14 -11.14
C TYR A 21 10.19 -2.61 -10.73
N LEU A 22 9.39 -3.11 -9.79
CA LEU A 22 9.52 -4.46 -9.27
C LEU A 22 9.12 -5.53 -10.31
N THR A 23 8.12 -5.23 -11.13
CA THR A 23 7.72 -6.11 -12.24
C THR A 23 8.81 -6.17 -13.31
N GLU A 24 9.31 -5.01 -13.77
CA GLU A 24 10.32 -4.92 -14.83
C GLU A 24 11.67 -5.49 -14.41
N LYS A 25 12.12 -5.21 -13.18
CA LYS A 25 13.45 -5.58 -12.71
C LYS A 25 13.53 -7.02 -12.20
N TYR A 26 12.47 -7.50 -11.54
CA TYR A 26 12.51 -8.79 -10.83
C TYR A 26 11.46 -9.79 -11.30
N GLY A 27 10.51 -9.40 -12.15
CA GLY A 27 9.45 -10.30 -12.62
C GLY A 27 8.50 -10.76 -11.51
N TYR A 28 8.34 -9.96 -10.45
CA TYR A 28 7.40 -10.24 -9.36
C TYR A 28 5.96 -10.12 -9.83
N GLN A 29 5.08 -10.94 -9.26
CA GLN A 29 3.64 -10.83 -9.45
C GLN A 29 3.09 -9.84 -8.43
N ILE A 30 2.40 -8.80 -8.92
CA ILE A 30 1.98 -7.68 -8.07
C ILE A 30 0.51 -7.38 -8.30
N ASP A 31 -0.26 -7.54 -7.23
CA ASP A 31 -1.66 -7.15 -7.15
C ASP A 31 -1.79 -5.87 -6.32
N THR A 32 -2.83 -5.08 -6.55
CA THR A 32 -3.09 -3.83 -5.80
C THR A 32 -4.51 -3.78 -5.29
N ILE A 33 -4.70 -3.28 -4.06
CA ILE A 33 -6.02 -3.04 -3.47
C ILE A 33 -6.18 -1.59 -3.00
N PRO A 34 -7.39 -1.02 -3.09
CA PRO A 34 -7.66 0.33 -2.59
C PRO A 34 -7.61 0.36 -1.05
N THR A 35 -7.36 1.54 -0.50
CA THR A 35 -7.42 1.80 0.96
C THR A 35 -8.56 2.75 1.32
N GLN A 36 -9.12 3.46 0.34
CA GLN A 36 -10.31 4.29 0.50
C GLN A 36 -11.56 3.47 0.16
N ASN A 37 -12.61 3.61 0.98
CA ASN A 37 -13.90 2.91 0.80
C ASN A 37 -13.75 1.39 0.62
N TYR A 38 -12.73 0.82 1.26
CA TYR A 38 -12.43 -0.60 1.19
C TYR A 38 -12.21 -1.14 2.59
N GLU A 39 -12.85 -2.26 2.88
CA GLU A 39 -12.71 -2.95 4.16
C GLU A 39 -11.89 -4.22 3.93
N PRO A 40 -10.59 -4.21 4.29
CA PRO A 40 -9.72 -5.34 4.07
C PRO A 40 -10.13 -6.52 4.95
N LYS A 41 -10.22 -7.70 4.35
CA LYS A 41 -10.49 -8.97 5.03
C LYS A 41 -9.24 -9.82 5.07
N LYS A 42 -9.18 -10.76 6.01
CA LYS A 42 -8.03 -11.66 6.16
C LYS A 42 -7.73 -12.41 4.87
N GLU A 43 -8.77 -12.77 4.12
CA GLU A 43 -8.69 -13.53 2.88
C GLU A 43 -7.99 -12.75 1.77
N ASP A 44 -8.07 -11.42 1.78
CA ASP A 44 -7.42 -10.55 0.78
C ASP A 44 -5.88 -10.65 0.85
N PHE A 45 -5.33 -11.09 1.98
CA PHE A 45 -3.88 -11.20 2.22
C PHE A 45 -3.34 -12.63 2.06
N ILE A 46 -4.19 -13.64 1.87
CA ILE A 46 -3.74 -15.03 1.78
C ILE A 46 -3.06 -15.29 0.42
N GLY A 47 -1.89 -15.93 0.46
CA GLY A 47 -1.17 -16.36 -0.74
C GLY A 47 -0.24 -15.30 -1.34
N TYR A 48 0.04 -14.22 -0.60
CA TYR A 48 1.12 -13.28 -0.89
C TYR A 48 2.32 -13.54 0.02
N ASP A 49 3.52 -13.39 -0.52
CA ASP A 49 4.77 -13.49 0.24
C ASP A 49 5.07 -12.17 0.98
N VAL A 50 4.62 -11.05 0.41
CA VAL A 50 4.85 -9.69 0.94
C VAL A 50 3.59 -8.84 0.80
N VAL A 51 3.28 -8.07 1.84
CA VAL A 51 2.32 -6.96 1.79
C VAL A 51 3.10 -5.65 1.90
N TYR A 52 2.96 -4.78 0.91
CA TYR A 52 3.61 -3.48 0.88
C TYR A 52 2.59 -2.35 1.02
N ASN A 53 2.51 -1.78 2.21
CA ASN A 53 1.57 -0.69 2.49
C ASN A 53 2.16 0.67 2.10
N VAL A 54 1.52 1.35 1.15
CA VAL A 54 1.89 2.71 0.73
C VAL A 54 0.81 3.73 1.07
N ALA A 55 -0.17 3.36 1.91
CA ALA A 55 -1.11 4.32 2.46
C ALA A 55 -0.40 5.30 3.39
N GLY A 56 -0.73 6.58 3.27
CA GLY A 56 -0.20 7.63 4.13
C GLY A 56 -1.01 8.90 4.01
N ILE A 57 -1.09 9.66 5.09
CA ILE A 57 -1.60 11.03 5.09
C ILE A 57 -0.47 11.94 4.64
N ALA A 58 -0.54 12.40 3.40
CA ALA A 58 0.44 13.30 2.80
C ALA A 58 -0.21 14.63 2.41
N HIS A 59 0.61 15.68 2.23
CA HIS A 59 0.20 17.04 1.85
C HIS A 59 -0.81 17.73 2.79
N ILE A 60 -0.92 17.25 4.04
CA ILE A 60 -1.69 17.89 5.12
C ILE A 60 -0.70 18.28 6.22
N LYS A 61 -0.73 19.55 6.64
CA LYS A 61 0.07 20.01 7.78
C LYS A 61 -0.48 19.43 9.08
N GLU A 62 0.39 18.91 9.93
CA GLU A 62 -0.01 18.50 11.29
C GLU A 62 -0.54 19.71 12.09
N THR A 63 -1.70 19.52 12.70
CA THR A 63 -2.32 20.41 13.68
C THR A 63 -2.59 19.62 14.96
N ASP A 64 -2.90 20.29 16.07
CA ASP A 64 -3.27 19.59 17.31
C ASP A 64 -4.47 18.63 17.11
N GLU A 65 -5.39 18.98 16.22
CA GLU A 65 -6.61 18.24 15.93
C GLU A 65 -6.38 16.97 15.11
N ASN A 66 -5.48 17.00 14.12
CA ASN A 66 -5.24 15.85 13.24
C ASN A 66 -4.06 14.98 13.67
N ARG A 67 -3.27 15.43 14.66
CA ARG A 67 -2.02 14.78 15.08
C ARG A 67 -2.20 13.29 15.41
N GLN A 68 -3.26 12.95 16.15
CA GLN A 68 -3.50 11.56 16.54
C GLN A 68 -3.72 10.67 15.31
N LEU A 69 -4.55 11.12 14.36
CA LEU A 69 -4.80 10.40 13.12
C LEU A 69 -3.54 10.31 12.24
N TYR A 70 -2.80 11.42 12.12
CA TYR A 70 -1.57 11.46 11.35
C TYR A 70 -0.57 10.40 11.83
N TYR A 71 -0.30 10.34 13.14
CA TYR A 71 0.60 9.32 13.69
C TYR A 71 0.01 7.91 13.71
N ALA A 72 -1.32 7.77 13.77
CA ALA A 72 -1.94 6.45 13.66
C ALA A 72 -1.75 5.85 12.26
N VAL A 73 -1.70 6.69 11.21
CA VAL A 73 -1.57 6.24 9.82
C VAL A 73 -0.11 6.19 9.34
N ASN A 74 0.74 7.15 9.72
CA ASN A 74 2.09 7.33 9.15
C ASN A 74 3.25 6.78 10.01
N ARG A 75 2.99 5.98 11.05
CA ARG A 75 4.03 5.47 11.97
C ARG A 75 4.63 4.13 11.54
#